data_AF-A0A354ESP3-F1
#
_entry.id   AF-A0A354ESP3-F1
#
_cell.length_a   1.000
_cell.length_b   1.000
_cell.length_c   1.000
_cell.angle_alpha   90.00
_cell.angle_beta   90.00
_cell.angle_gamma   90.00
#
_symmetry.space_group_name_H-M   'P 1'
#
loop_
_entity.id
_entity.type
_entity.pdbx_description
1 polymer ?
#
loop_
_entity_poly.entity_id
_entity_poly.type
_entity_poly.pdbx_seq_one_letter_code
_entity_poly.pdbx_strand_id
1 'polypeptide(L)'
;GLEVSLTSASGLEVSLTPHAGLGVGSEGRSAEAGVTLKIGEGLERLAPSGAERFGERPRWYVYAAGSGRAVGYNFARTRDGDYARSGYTQDKGSFLGDASVGVAYRKGDMQTSIGVVYREIDAGKGLRGMNGLDTDVSEGLLAFQLSIRPSR
;
A
#
# COMPACT_ATOMS: atom_id res chain seq x y z
N GLY A 1 11.62 -9.38 -5.92
CA GLY A 1 10.94 -8.99 -7.17
C GLY A 1 11.52 -7.66 -7.62
N LEU A 2 11.58 -7.42 -8.93
CA LEU A 2 12.11 -6.20 -9.53
C LEU A 2 10.93 -5.23 -9.75
N GLU A 3 11.02 -4.00 -9.25
CA GLU A 3 10.08 -2.93 -9.61
C GLU A 3 10.64 -2.06 -10.72
N VAL A 4 9.77 -1.65 -11.64
CA VAL A 4 10.07 -0.71 -12.73
C VAL A 4 9.19 0.51 -12.54
N SER A 5 9.81 1.69 -12.45
CA SER A 5 9.13 2.98 -12.43
C SER A 5 9.63 3.86 -13.58
N LEU A 6 8.70 4.51 -14.28
CA LEU A 6 8.95 5.38 -15.42
C LEU A 6 8.18 6.68 -15.24
N THR A 7 8.81 7.81 -15.56
CA THR A 7 8.16 9.12 -15.59
C THR A 7 8.30 9.72 -16.98
N SER A 8 7.19 10.10 -17.60
CA SER A 8 7.19 10.75 -18.92
C SER A 8 7.51 12.24 -18.82
N ALA A 9 7.85 12.86 -19.95
CA ALA A 9 8.00 14.32 -20.05
C ALA A 9 6.70 15.11 -19.77
N SER A 10 5.53 14.46 -19.81
CA SER A 10 4.24 15.06 -19.45
C SER A 10 3.92 14.97 -17.96
N GLY A 11 4.78 14.33 -17.15
CA GLY A 11 4.55 14.11 -15.72
C GLY A 11 3.76 12.85 -15.38
N LEU A 12 3.51 11.98 -16.36
CA LEU A 12 2.86 10.69 -16.16
C LEU A 12 3.83 9.72 -15.50
N GLU A 13 3.49 9.28 -14.30
CA GLU A 13 4.23 8.28 -13.54
C GLU A 13 3.59 6.91 -13.70
N VAL A 14 4.40 5.92 -14.07
CA VAL A 14 4.02 4.51 -14.14
C VAL A 14 4.90 3.71 -13.19
N SER A 15 4.33 2.89 -12.30
CA SER A 15 5.09 2.05 -11.38
C SER A 15 4.54 0.63 -11.31
N LEU A 16 5.42 -0.37 -11.24
CA LEU A 16 5.07 -1.78 -11.15
C LEU A 16 5.70 -2.44 -9.91
N THR A 17 4.92 -2.73 -8.85
CA THR A 17 5.43 -3.27 -7.58
C THR A 17 4.97 -4.72 -7.33
N PRO A 18 5.87 -5.71 -7.29
CA PRO A 18 5.52 -7.07 -6.87
C PRO A 18 5.25 -7.14 -5.36
N HIS A 19 4.26 -7.93 -4.95
CA HIS A 19 3.87 -8.13 -3.56
C HIS A 19 3.38 -9.55 -3.30
N ALA A 20 3.39 -9.93 -2.03
CA ALA A 20 2.72 -11.11 -1.52
C ALA A 20 2.10 -10.80 -0.15
N GLY A 21 1.01 -11.51 0.18
CA GLY A 21 0.23 -11.24 1.37
C GLY A 21 -0.57 -12.44 1.86
N LEU A 22 -1.00 -12.36 3.11
CA LEU A 22 -1.88 -13.32 3.76
C LEU A 22 -3.00 -12.55 4.46
N GLY A 23 -4.22 -13.07 4.44
CA GLY A 23 -5.36 -12.42 5.06
C GLY A 23 -6.28 -13.37 5.81
N VAL A 24 -7.09 -12.80 6.70
CA VAL A 24 -8.19 -13.49 7.39
C VAL A 24 -9.42 -12.59 7.39
N GLY A 25 -10.54 -13.13 6.92
CA GLY A 25 -11.81 -12.42 6.74
C GLY A 25 -13.02 -13.29 7.06
N SER A 26 -14.20 -12.80 6.70
CA SER A 26 -15.47 -13.49 6.95
C SER A 26 -15.58 -14.81 6.19
N GLU A 27 -14.92 -14.91 5.03
CA GLU A 27 -14.85 -16.12 4.20
C GLU A 27 -13.68 -17.06 4.57
N GLY A 28 -12.88 -16.72 5.60
CA GLY A 28 -11.77 -17.54 6.08
C GLY A 28 -10.39 -16.99 5.74
N ARG A 29 -9.41 -17.87 5.53
CA ARG A 29 -7.99 -17.52 5.31
C ARG A 29 -7.71 -17.33 3.82
N SER A 30 -6.91 -16.32 3.48
CA SER A 30 -6.47 -16.04 2.11
C SER A 30 -4.95 -15.94 2.02
N ALA A 31 -4.41 -16.24 0.83
CA ALA A 31 -3.02 -16.03 0.46
C ALA A 31 -2.96 -15.44 -0.94
N GLU A 32 -2.08 -14.47 -1.16
CA GLU A 32 -1.94 -13.76 -2.42
C GLU A 32 -0.48 -13.52 -2.78
N ALA A 33 -0.22 -13.57 -4.09
CA ALA A 33 1.01 -13.09 -4.69
C ALA A 33 0.62 -12.38 -5.99
N GLY A 34 1.20 -11.22 -6.23
CA GLY A 34 0.75 -10.36 -7.32
C GLY A 34 1.71 -9.23 -7.64
N VAL A 35 1.26 -8.38 -8.54
CA VAL A 35 1.97 -7.18 -8.97
C VAL A 35 0.99 -6.03 -9.04
N THR A 36 1.36 -4.89 -8.48
CA THR A 36 0.58 -3.66 -8.52
C THR A 36 1.12 -2.75 -9.63
N LEU A 37 0.36 -2.53 -10.69
CA LEU A 37 0.62 -1.47 -11.67
C LEU A 37 -0.08 -0.18 -11.21
N LYS A 38 0.59 0.96 -11.36
CA LYS A 38 0.02 2.28 -11.13
C LYS A 38 0.36 3.22 -12.27
N ILE A 39 -0.57 4.10 -12.57
CA ILE A 39 -0.46 5.16 -13.58
C ILE A 39 -1.08 6.42 -12.95
N GLY A 40 -0.37 7.55 -12.92
CA GLY A 40 -0.92 8.79 -12.37
C GLY A 40 -0.06 10.03 -12.60
N GLU A 41 -0.61 11.21 -12.31
CA GLU A 41 0.03 12.52 -12.49
C GLU A 41 -0.14 13.38 -11.21
N GLY A 42 0.84 14.23 -10.87
CA GLY A 42 0.62 15.45 -10.07
C GLY A 42 0.30 15.34 -8.56
N LEU A 43 0.70 14.27 -7.86
CA LEU A 43 0.29 13.99 -6.47
C LEU A 43 1.30 14.41 -5.37
N GLU A 44 2.30 15.23 -5.70
CA GLU A 44 3.40 15.63 -4.79
C GLU A 44 2.98 16.59 -3.65
N ARG A 45 1.76 17.11 -3.69
CA ARG A 45 1.32 18.25 -2.85
C ARG A 45 0.79 17.90 -1.44
N LEU A 46 0.58 16.63 -1.10
CA LEU A 46 -0.05 16.25 0.19
C LEU A 46 0.96 16.07 1.34
N ALA A 47 2.13 15.48 1.05
CA ALA A 47 3.21 15.25 2.00
C ALA A 47 4.52 14.98 1.22
N PRO A 48 5.70 15.22 1.80
CA PRO A 48 6.96 14.86 1.15
C PRO A 48 7.04 13.34 0.94
N SER A 49 7.80 12.93 -0.09
CA SER A 49 8.08 11.53 -0.36
C SER A 49 8.83 10.88 0.80
N GLY A 50 8.34 9.72 1.25
CA GLY A 50 9.03 8.92 2.26
C GLY A 50 10.41 8.44 1.80
N ALA A 51 10.57 8.14 0.51
CA ALA A 51 11.84 7.72 -0.07
C ALA A 51 12.86 8.87 -0.07
N GLU A 52 12.46 10.08 -0.47
CA GLU A 52 13.35 11.26 -0.46
C GLU A 52 13.74 11.65 0.97
N ARG A 53 12.79 11.60 1.91
CA ARG A 53 13.01 12.03 3.29
C ARG A 53 13.88 11.06 4.10
N PHE A 54 13.72 9.76 3.88
CA PHE A 54 14.32 8.74 4.73
C PHE A 54 15.35 7.86 4.02
N GLY A 55 15.38 7.83 2.69
CA GLY A 55 16.24 6.92 1.93
C GLY A 55 16.07 5.48 2.41
N GLU A 56 17.20 4.83 2.73
CA GLU A 56 17.22 3.46 3.25
C GLU A 56 16.98 3.35 4.77
N ARG A 57 16.83 4.48 5.47
CA ARG A 57 16.75 4.52 6.94
C ARG A 57 15.54 3.71 7.44
N PRO A 58 15.73 2.76 8.37
CA PRO A 58 14.62 2.02 8.96
C PRO A 58 13.58 2.93 9.60
N ARG A 59 12.31 2.67 9.36
CA ARG A 59 11.20 3.39 9.98
C ARG A 59 9.96 2.51 10.09
N TRP A 60 9.18 2.73 11.14
CA TRP A 60 7.79 2.28 11.19
C TRP A 60 6.87 3.48 11.07
N TYR A 61 5.68 3.26 10.52
CA TYR A 61 4.70 4.32 10.32
C TYR A 61 3.28 3.79 10.43
N VAL A 62 2.42 4.57 11.09
CA VAL A 62 0.98 4.35 11.08
C VAL A 62 0.44 5.02 9.83
N TYR A 63 -0.39 4.33 9.05
CA TYR A 63 -0.85 4.83 7.76
C TYR A 63 -2.36 4.72 7.59
N ALA A 64 -2.86 5.61 6.71
CA ALA A 64 -4.10 5.44 5.98
C ALA A 64 -3.77 5.45 4.49
N ALA A 65 -4.42 4.57 3.73
CA ALA A 65 -4.22 4.41 2.31
C ALA A 65 -5.55 4.37 1.57
N GLY A 66 -5.53 4.89 0.35
CA GLY A 66 -6.63 4.79 -0.61
C GLY A 66 -6.12 5.03 -2.02
N SER A 67 -6.75 4.40 -3.01
CA SER A 67 -6.41 4.57 -4.44
C SER A 67 -4.90 4.43 -4.74
N GLY A 68 -4.24 3.46 -4.10
CA GLY A 68 -2.82 3.15 -4.33
C GLY A 68 -1.81 4.11 -3.68
N ARG A 69 -2.20 5.01 -2.77
CA ARG A 69 -1.25 5.82 -1.98
C ARG A 69 -1.52 5.70 -0.49
N ALA A 70 -0.47 5.78 0.31
CA ALA A 70 -0.59 5.91 1.76
C ALA A 70 0.03 7.21 2.26
N VAL A 71 -0.62 7.83 3.24
CA VAL A 71 -0.05 8.89 4.09
C VAL A 71 0.23 8.28 5.45
N GLY A 72 1.46 8.44 5.93
CA GLY A 72 1.94 7.80 7.15
C GLY A 72 2.56 8.79 8.14
N TYR A 73 2.30 8.59 9.43
CA TYR A 73 3.02 9.23 10.52
C TYR A 73 4.22 8.38 10.94
N ASN A 74 5.42 8.94 10.84
CA ASN A 74 6.66 8.17 10.85
C ASN A 74 7.38 8.22 12.19
N PHE A 75 8.04 7.12 12.49
CA PHE A 75 9.04 6.99 13.52
C PHE A 75 10.26 6.36 12.87
N ALA A 76 11.33 7.14 12.72
CA ALA A 76 12.53 6.72 12.01
C ALA A 76 13.66 6.43 12.98
N ARG A 77 14.51 5.48 12.59
CA ARG A 77 15.66 5.06 13.40
C ARG A 77 16.66 6.20 13.53
N THR A 78 17.02 6.55 14.74
CA THR A 78 18.03 7.57 15.07
C THR A 78 19.43 6.98 14.93
N ARG A 79 20.45 7.85 15.04
CA ARG A 79 21.85 7.42 15.01
C ARG A 79 22.21 6.54 16.22
N ASP A 80 21.53 6.74 17.34
CA ASP A 80 21.73 6.00 18.59
C ASP A 80 20.99 4.65 18.60
N GLY A 81 20.19 4.38 17.56
CA GLY A 81 19.52 3.10 17.35
C GLY A 81 18.04 3.07 17.74
N ASP A 82 17.56 4.08 18.47
CA ASP A 82 16.16 4.27 18.87
C ASP A 82 15.26 4.69 17.70
N TYR A 83 13.95 4.73 17.93
CA TYR A 83 12.98 5.28 16.97
C TYR A 83 12.37 6.58 17.50
N ALA A 84 12.42 7.64 16.69
CA ALA A 84 11.88 8.95 17.06
C ALA A 84 10.82 9.44 16.07
N ARG A 85 9.80 10.13 16.58
CA ARG A 85 8.77 10.81 15.78
C ARG A 85 9.43 11.69 14.71
N SER A 86 9.07 11.48 13.45
CA SER A 86 9.80 12.00 12.28
C SER A 86 8.91 12.69 11.23
N GLY A 87 7.64 12.94 11.58
CA GLY A 87 6.67 13.68 10.76
C GLY A 87 5.88 12.80 9.79
N TYR A 88 5.16 13.45 8.89
CA TYR A 88 4.30 12.77 7.91
C TYR A 88 5.01 12.64 6.56
N THR A 89 4.78 11.51 5.89
CA THR A 89 5.21 11.30 4.50
C THR A 89 4.13 10.60 3.72
N GLN A 90 4.22 10.68 2.40
CA GLN A 90 3.52 9.76 1.53
C GLN A 90 4.44 8.66 1.01
N ASP A 91 3.91 7.46 0.92
CA ASP A 91 4.57 6.31 0.33
C ASP A 91 3.69 5.74 -0.79
N LYS A 92 4.27 5.63 -1.99
CA LYS A 92 3.71 4.79 -3.05
C LYS A 92 3.94 3.36 -2.61
N GLY A 93 2.92 2.52 -2.47
CA GLY A 93 3.10 1.11 -2.09
C GLY A 93 1.99 0.22 -2.61
N SER A 94 2.22 -1.08 -2.76
CA SER A 94 1.12 -2.02 -2.88
C SER A 94 0.31 -1.89 -1.59
N PHE A 95 -0.88 -1.29 -1.67
CA PHE A 95 -1.86 -1.33 -0.60
C PHE A 95 -3.04 -2.01 -1.26
N LEU A 96 -3.44 -3.13 -0.66
CA LEU A 96 -4.55 -3.93 -1.16
C LEU A 96 -5.87 -3.22 -0.87
N GLY A 97 -6.84 -3.41 -1.75
CA GLY A 97 -8.19 -2.83 -1.63
C GLY A 97 -8.28 -1.34 -1.99
N ASP A 98 -9.46 -0.79 -1.75
CA ASP A 98 -9.81 0.59 -2.12
C ASP A 98 -9.40 1.56 -1.02
N ALA A 99 -9.45 1.10 0.24
CA ALA A 99 -8.98 1.81 1.41
C ALA A 99 -8.34 0.85 2.42
N SER A 100 -7.31 1.30 3.15
CA SER A 100 -6.76 0.55 4.28
C SER A 100 -6.15 1.44 5.34
N VAL A 101 -6.08 0.94 6.58
CA VAL A 101 -5.36 1.57 7.69
C VAL A 101 -4.50 0.53 8.38
N GLY A 102 -3.31 0.91 8.85
CA GLY A 102 -2.42 -0.06 9.47
C GLY A 102 -1.10 0.51 9.96
N VAL A 103 -0.22 -0.43 10.29
CA VAL A 103 1.17 -0.16 10.65
C VAL A 103 2.07 -0.80 9.61
N ALA A 104 3.07 -0.06 9.17
CA ALA A 104 4.05 -0.54 8.23
C ALA A 104 5.46 -0.30 8.74
N TYR A 105 6.38 -1.14 8.28
CA TYR A 105 7.81 -1.02 8.51
C TYR A 105 8.51 -0.99 7.16
N ARG A 106 9.52 -0.13 7.02
CA ARG A 106 10.33 -0.01 5.81
C ARG A 106 11.81 0.11 6.16
N LYS A 107 12.66 -0.58 5.41
CA LYS A 107 14.12 -0.48 5.45
C LYS A 107 14.67 -0.73 4.05
N GLY A 108 15.30 0.28 3.45
CA GLY A 108 15.71 0.23 2.05
C GLY A 108 14.54 -0.16 1.14
N ASP A 109 14.78 -1.21 0.38
CA ASP A 109 13.84 -1.76 -0.60
C ASP A 109 12.68 -2.55 0.02
N MET A 110 12.83 -3.00 1.27
CA MET A 110 11.86 -3.87 1.92
C MET A 110 10.79 -3.04 2.62
N GLN A 111 9.52 -3.38 2.38
CA GLN A 111 8.38 -2.87 3.13
C GLN A 111 7.43 -4.01 3.52
N THR A 112 7.00 -3.99 4.79
CA THR A 112 5.98 -4.88 5.34
C THR A 112 4.87 -4.08 5.99
N SER A 113 3.64 -4.57 5.96
CA SER A 113 2.51 -3.94 6.64
C SER A 113 1.54 -4.95 7.24
N ILE A 114 0.89 -4.55 8.32
CA ILE A 114 -0.30 -5.20 8.87
C ILE A 114 -1.39 -4.16 9.05
N GLY A 115 -2.61 -4.48 8.63
CA GLY A 115 -3.71 -3.52 8.68
C GLY A 115 -5.07 -4.13 8.36
N VAL A 116 -6.08 -3.27 8.46
CA VAL A 116 -7.43 -3.56 7.99
C VAL A 116 -7.57 -2.99 6.59
N VAL A 117 -7.97 -3.83 5.65
CA VAL A 117 -8.22 -3.50 4.25
C VAL A 117 -9.72 -3.57 4.01
N TYR A 118 -10.27 -2.52 3.42
CA TYR A 118 -11.65 -2.48 2.94
C TYR A 118 -11.64 -2.62 1.43
N ARG A 119 -12.42 -3.58 0.93
CA ARG A 119 -12.69 -3.71 -0.51
C ARG A 119 -14.18 -3.57 -0.77
N GLU A 120 -14.51 -2.88 -1.84
CA GLU A 120 -15.84 -3.00 -2.43
C GLU A 120 -15.87 -4.28 -3.27
N ILE A 121 -16.87 -5.14 -3.02
CA ILE A 121 -17.11 -6.34 -3.81
C ILE A 121 -18.34 -6.08 -4.67
N ASP A 122 -18.13 -5.94 -5.98
CA ASP A 122 -19.21 -6.08 -6.97
C ASP A 122 -19.70 -7.53 -7.00
N ALA A 123 -20.70 -7.87 -6.18
CA ALA A 123 -21.31 -9.21 -6.16
C ALA A 123 -21.97 -9.58 -7.51
N GLY A 124 -22.19 -8.61 -8.41
CA GLY A 124 -22.87 -8.78 -9.69
C GLY A 124 -22.10 -9.54 -10.79
N LYS A 125 -20.78 -9.80 -10.64
CA LYS A 125 -20.00 -10.52 -11.67
C LYS A 125 -20.07 -12.06 -11.57
N GLY A 126 -20.49 -12.62 -10.43
CA GLY A 126 -20.61 -14.07 -10.22
C GLY A 126 -22.03 -14.64 -10.37
N LEU A 127 -23.05 -13.80 -10.24
CA LEU A 127 -24.46 -14.20 -10.22
C LEU A 127 -25.18 -13.72 -11.49
N ARG A 128 -24.80 -14.26 -12.65
CA ARG A 128 -25.51 -14.10 -13.94
C ARG A 128 -26.87 -14.85 -13.95
N GLY A 129 -27.62 -14.85 -12.85
CA GLY A 129 -28.85 -15.65 -12.77
C GLY A 129 -29.88 -15.28 -11.69
N MET A 130 -29.63 -14.34 -10.78
CA MET A 130 -30.61 -13.96 -9.77
C MET A 130 -30.84 -12.45 -9.77
N ASN A 131 -32.06 -12.07 -10.15
CA ASN A 131 -32.54 -10.71 -10.23
C ASN A 131 -32.37 -9.95 -8.90
N GLY A 132 -31.76 -8.76 -8.98
CA GLY A 132 -32.25 -7.60 -8.24
C GLY A 132 -31.79 -7.40 -6.79
N LEU A 133 -30.59 -7.83 -6.42
CA LEU A 133 -29.98 -7.40 -5.15
C LEU A 133 -28.65 -6.71 -5.44
N ASP A 134 -28.68 -5.38 -5.54
CA ASP A 134 -27.47 -4.56 -5.37
C ASP A 134 -26.99 -4.81 -3.93
N THR A 135 -26.03 -5.72 -3.78
CA THR A 135 -25.41 -6.00 -2.48
C THR A 135 -23.96 -5.59 -2.59
N ASP A 136 -23.71 -4.29 -2.44
CA ASP A 136 -22.37 -3.76 -2.23
C ASP A 136 -21.91 -4.24 -0.85
N VAL A 137 -21.18 -5.36 -0.81
CA VAL A 137 -20.59 -5.85 0.43
C VAL A 137 -19.23 -5.19 0.58
N SER A 138 -19.12 -4.29 1.54
CA SER A 138 -17.82 -3.82 2.03
C SER A 138 -17.25 -4.89 2.97
N GLU A 139 -16.27 -5.66 2.51
CA GLU A 139 -15.56 -6.62 3.38
C GLU A 139 -14.31 -5.98 3.98
N GLY A 140 -14.20 -6.04 5.31
CA GLY A 140 -13.00 -5.70 6.06
C GLY A 140 -12.14 -6.95 6.28
N LEU A 141 -10.93 -6.96 5.73
CA LEU A 141 -9.95 -8.03 5.85
C LEU A 141 -8.79 -7.60 6.74
N LEU A 142 -8.37 -8.45 7.67
CA LEU A 142 -7.05 -8.32 8.28
C LEU A 142 -6.02 -8.82 7.29
N ALA A 143 -5.07 -7.98 6.91
CA ALA A 143 -4.07 -8.30 5.90
C ALA A 143 -2.66 -8.09 6.46
N PHE A 144 -1.78 -9.05 6.17
CA PHE A 144 -0.34 -8.90 6.22
C PHE A 144 0.19 -8.84 4.79
N GLN A 145 1.13 -7.93 4.53
CA GLN A 145 1.74 -7.79 3.22
C GLN A 145 3.24 -7.58 3.31
N LEU A 146 3.96 -8.14 2.34
CA LEU A 146 5.39 -7.93 2.09
C LEU A 146 5.58 -7.44 0.64
N SER A 147 6.43 -6.43 0.47
CA SER A 147 6.83 -5.91 -0.83
C SER A 147 8.33 -5.60 -0.84
N ILE A 148 8.95 -5.72 -2.00
CA ILE A 148 10.36 -5.40 -2.24
C ILE A 148 10.44 -4.52 -3.49
N ARG A 149 10.94 -3.29 -3.31
CA ARG A 149 11.14 -2.30 -4.38
C ARG A 149 12.61 -1.89 -4.42
N PRO A 150 13.37 -2.28 -5.46
CA PRO A 150 14.73 -1.80 -5.67
C PRO A 150 14.78 -0.27 -5.80
N SER A 151 15.60 0.41 -4.99
CA SER A 151 15.98 1.80 -5.27
C SER A 151 17.02 1.87 -6.38
N ARG A 152 16.72 2.58 -7.47
CA ARG A 152 17.71 3.06 -8.44
C ARG A 152 17.82 4.57 -8.32
#